data_AF-C6LBK7-F1
#
_entry.id   AF-C6LBK7-F1
#
_cell.length_a   1.000
_cell.length_b   1.000
_cell.length_c   1.000
_cell.angle_alpha   90.00
_cell.angle_beta   90.00
_cell.angle_gamma   90.00
#
_symmetry.space_group_name_H-M   'P 1'
#
loop_
_entity.id
_entity.type
_entity.pdbx_description
1 polymer ?
#
loop_
_entity_poly.entity_id
_entity_poly.type
_entity_poly.pdbx_seq_one_letter_code
_entity_poly.pdbx_strand_id
1 'polypeptide(L)'
;MVFRGVILNLLKEKWNIKVAVFIPSALFGLIHIIGMDFSVISSLLVLIAGTMVGIMFSMIAIESGSVWNSGVVHSLWNILIIGGGLSISEKADEYSVMTYVLDSKDFVFTGGEFGIESSIIALLGYIVVTLAAICMIKKKAKV
;
A
#
# COMPACT_ATOMS: atom_id res chain seq x y z
N MET A 1 -6.56 -5.99 -9.64
CA MET A 1 -7.74 -6.57 -10.32
C MET A 1 -8.70 -7.28 -9.34
N VAL A 2 -8.34 -8.41 -8.70
CA VAL A 2 -9.29 -9.21 -7.89
C VAL A 2 -9.87 -8.46 -6.68
N PHE A 3 -9.03 -7.91 -5.80
CA PHE A 3 -9.47 -7.23 -4.57
C PHE A 3 -10.31 -5.98 -4.82
N ARG A 4 -10.04 -5.25 -5.91
CA ARG A 4 -10.61 -3.91 -6.16
C ARG A 4 -11.61 -3.86 -7.33
N GLY A 5 -11.58 -4.83 -8.24
CA GLY A 5 -12.52 -4.93 -9.36
C GLY A 5 -13.67 -5.88 -9.09
N VAL A 6 -13.40 -7.03 -8.46
CA VAL A 6 -14.45 -8.03 -8.18
C VAL A 6 -14.95 -7.86 -6.74
N ILE A 7 -14.06 -7.98 -5.76
CA ILE A 7 -14.47 -8.00 -4.35
C ILE A 7 -15.06 -6.65 -3.93
N LEU A 8 -14.37 -5.53 -4.18
CA LEU A 8 -14.89 -4.20 -3.85
C LEU A 8 -16.27 -3.90 -4.46
N ASN A 9 -16.50 -4.27 -5.72
CA ASN A 9 -17.78 -4.00 -6.39
C ASN A 9 -18.91 -4.88 -5.84
N LEU A 10 -18.66 -6.18 -5.59
CA LEU A 10 -19.63 -7.07 -4.96
C LEU A 10 -19.98 -6.61 -3.53
N LEU A 11 -19.00 -6.15 -2.76
CA LEU A 11 -19.24 -5.65 -1.40
C LEU A 11 -19.93 -4.29 -1.39
N LYS A 12 -19.69 -3.43 -2.40
CA LYS A 12 -20.40 -2.16 -2.57
C LYS A 12 -21.91 -2.36 -2.79
N GLU A 13 -22.29 -3.40 -3.52
CA GLU A 13 -23.71 -3.69 -3.79
C GLU A 13 -24.44 -4.26 -2.57
N LYS A 14 -23.74 -5.06 -1.74
CA LYS A 14 -24.34 -5.73 -0.58
C LYS A 14 -24.20 -4.98 0.75
N TRP A 15 -23.19 -4.14 0.90
CA TRP A 15 -22.83 -3.47 2.15
C TRP A 15 -22.39 -2.02 1.95
N ASN A 16 -22.07 -1.33 3.06
CA ASN A 16 -21.62 0.06 2.97
C ASN A 16 -20.19 0.16 2.36
N ILE A 17 -19.89 1.33 1.81
CA ILE A 17 -18.60 1.63 1.18
C ILE A 17 -17.39 1.45 2.11
N LYS A 18 -17.55 1.69 3.41
CA LYS A 18 -16.46 1.54 4.40
C LYS A 18 -16.08 0.06 4.55
N VAL A 19 -17.06 -0.83 4.66
CA VAL A 19 -16.86 -2.28 4.75
C VAL A 19 -16.28 -2.80 3.44
N ALA A 20 -16.81 -2.34 2.31
CA ALA A 20 -16.35 -2.72 0.97
C ALA A 20 -14.88 -2.34 0.72
N VAL A 21 -14.38 -1.28 1.35
CA VAL A 21 -12.97 -0.87 1.27
C VAL A 21 -12.11 -1.61 2.30
N PHE A 22 -12.58 -1.71 3.55
CA PHE A 22 -11.76 -2.23 4.65
C PHE A 22 -11.46 -3.72 4.50
N ILE A 23 -12.48 -4.55 4.21
CA ILE A 23 -12.32 -6.01 4.15
C ILE A 23 -11.30 -6.43 3.09
N PRO A 24 -11.38 -5.97 1.82
CA PRO A 24 -10.40 -6.37 0.81
C PRO A 24 -9.00 -5.83 1.11
N SER A 25 -8.90 -4.71 1.82
CA SER A 25 -7.62 -4.10 2.21
C SER A 25 -6.94 -4.91 3.31
N ALA A 26 -7.69 -5.34 4.33
CA ALA A 26 -7.17 -6.19 5.40
C ALA A 26 -6.77 -7.57 4.85
N LEU A 27 -7.60 -8.18 3.99
CA LEU A 27 -7.25 -9.43 3.31
C LEU A 27 -5.99 -9.29 2.45
N PHE A 28 -5.82 -8.14 1.78
CA PHE A 28 -4.61 -7.85 1.03
C PHE A 28 -3.39 -7.78 1.95
N GLY A 29 -3.46 -7.16 3.13
CA GLY A 29 -2.34 -7.19 4.09
C GLY A 29 -2.02 -8.61 4.57
N LEU A 30 -3.05 -9.41 4.86
CA LEU A 30 -2.88 -10.79 5.35
C LEU A 30 -2.15 -11.69 4.35
N ILE A 31 -2.46 -11.61 3.06
CA ILE A 31 -1.78 -12.45 2.06
C ILE A 31 -0.28 -12.17 1.94
N HIS A 32 0.20 -11.00 2.37
CA HIS A 32 1.63 -10.67 2.36
C HIS A 32 2.39 -11.25 3.56
N ILE A 33 1.68 -11.84 4.52
CA ILE A 33 2.26 -12.51 5.69
C ILE A 33 2.29 -14.03 5.47
N ILE A 34 1.34 -14.58 4.70
CA ILE A 34 1.21 -16.02 4.48
C ILE A 34 2.46 -16.56 3.77
N GLY A 35 3.14 -17.51 4.41
CA GLY A 35 4.33 -18.17 3.85
C GLY A 35 5.64 -17.41 4.06
N MET A 36 5.60 -16.28 4.79
CA MET A 36 6.79 -15.51 5.14
C MET A 36 7.29 -15.87 6.53
N ASP A 37 8.61 -15.93 6.71
CA ASP A 37 9.25 -16.13 8.01
C ASP A 37 9.43 -14.79 8.72
N PHE A 38 8.31 -14.19 9.13
CA PHE A 38 8.28 -12.90 9.80
C PHE A 38 8.15 -13.05 11.31
N SER A 39 8.88 -12.23 12.05
CA SER A 39 8.60 -12.00 13.46
C SER A 39 7.17 -11.50 13.66
N VAL A 40 6.64 -11.66 14.87
CA VAL A 40 5.29 -11.17 15.22
C VAL A 40 5.15 -9.66 14.99
N ILE A 41 6.23 -8.90 15.26
CA ILE A 41 6.25 -7.45 15.08
C ILE A 41 6.25 -7.09 13.59
N SER A 42 7.11 -7.72 12.78
CA SER A 42 7.12 -7.52 11.33
C SER A 42 5.77 -7.87 10.71
N SER A 43 5.17 -8.98 11.13
CA SER A 43 3.84 -9.40 10.66
C SER A 43 2.77 -8.35 10.96
N LEU A 44 2.81 -7.74 12.16
CA LEU A 44 1.89 -6.66 12.51
C LEU A 44 2.13 -5.40 11.67
N LEU A 45 3.39 -5.02 11.44
CA LEU A 45 3.75 -3.89 10.59
C LEU A 45 3.23 -4.10 9.16
N VAL A 46 3.45 -5.28 8.58
CA VAL A 46 2.98 -5.65 7.24
C VAL A 46 1.46 -5.65 7.17
N LEU A 47 0.76 -6.14 8.21
CA LEU A 47 -0.69 -6.13 8.23
C LEU A 47 -1.24 -4.70 8.19
N ILE A 48 -0.67 -3.81 9.01
CA ILE A 48 -1.07 -2.40 9.07
C ILE A 48 -0.75 -1.70 7.75
N ALA A 49 0.49 -1.82 7.27
CA ALA A 49 0.93 -1.21 6.02
C ALA A 49 0.13 -1.72 4.82
N GLY A 50 -0.03 -3.04 4.71
CA GLY A 50 -0.81 -3.73 3.68
C GLY A 50 -2.28 -3.30 3.68
N THR A 51 -2.86 -3.09 4.86
CA THR A 51 -4.22 -2.54 4.98
C THR A 51 -4.28 -1.09 4.51
N MET A 52 -3.32 -0.25 4.94
CA MET A 52 -3.29 1.17 4.56
C MET A 52 -3.09 1.37 3.05
N VAL A 53 -2.15 0.65 2.43
CA VAL A 53 -1.94 0.70 0.98
C VAL A 53 -3.16 0.14 0.22
N GLY A 54 -3.83 -0.86 0.80
CA GLY A 54 -5.10 -1.38 0.27
C GLY A 54 -6.22 -0.34 0.26
N ILE A 55 -6.34 0.45 1.34
CA ILE A 55 -7.29 1.57 1.44
C ILE A 55 -6.94 2.64 0.41
N MET A 56 -5.66 3.02 0.31
CA MET A 56 -5.16 3.98 -0.67
C MET A 56 -5.56 3.60 -2.10
N PHE A 57 -5.26 2.37 -2.52
CA PHE A 57 -5.64 1.88 -3.85
C PHE A 57 -7.14 1.82 -4.07
N SER A 58 -7.93 1.56 -3.01
CA SER A 58 -9.38 1.56 -3.10
C SER A 58 -9.92 2.99 -3.29
N MET A 59 -9.36 3.98 -2.60
CA MET A 59 -9.74 5.38 -2.78
C MET A 59 -9.39 5.91 -4.19
N ILE A 60 -8.21 5.55 -4.72
CA ILE A 60 -7.82 5.89 -6.10
C ILE A 60 -8.82 5.30 -7.10
N ALA A 61 -9.21 4.04 -6.93
CA ALA A 61 -10.18 3.39 -7.81
C ALA A 61 -11.58 4.03 -7.72
N ILE A 62 -12.00 4.45 -6.52
CA ILE A 62 -13.28 5.13 -6.32
C ILE A 62 -13.27 6.53 -6.94
N GLU A 63 -12.19 7.29 -6.75
CA GLU A 63 -12.05 8.65 -7.28
C GLU A 63 -12.04 8.68 -8.82
N SER A 64 -11.31 7.75 -9.41
CA SER A 64 -11.12 7.66 -10.86
C SER A 64 -12.21 6.88 -11.59
N GLY A 65 -13.00 6.08 -10.87
CA GLY A 65 -13.97 5.15 -11.45
C GLY A 65 -13.31 3.95 -12.17
N SER A 66 -12.00 3.74 -12.03
CA SER A 66 -11.27 2.69 -12.74
C SER A 66 -10.21 2.02 -11.87
N VAL A 67 -10.15 0.70 -11.92
CA VAL A 67 -9.11 -0.09 -11.23
C VAL A 67 -7.74 0.00 -11.90
N TRP A 68 -7.69 0.44 -13.16
CA TRP A 68 -6.45 0.56 -13.93
C TRP A 68 -5.51 1.60 -13.35
N ASN A 69 -6.03 2.70 -12.79
CA ASN A 69 -5.20 3.74 -12.18
C ASN A 69 -4.41 3.19 -10.99
N SER A 70 -5.07 2.42 -10.11
CA SER A 70 -4.40 1.73 -9.02
C SER A 70 -3.38 0.69 -9.53
N GLY A 71 -3.68 0.03 -10.66
CA GLY A 71 -2.75 -0.88 -11.34
C GLY A 71 -1.47 -0.17 -11.82
N VAL A 72 -1.62 0.96 -12.51
CA VAL A 72 -0.49 1.77 -13.00
C VAL A 72 0.37 2.27 -11.84
N VAL A 73 -0.26 2.83 -10.79
CA VAL A 73 0.47 3.29 -9.60
C VAL A 73 1.26 2.14 -8.95
N HIS A 74 0.65 0.96 -8.83
CA HIS A 74 1.32 -0.21 -8.26
C HIS A 74 2.46 -0.73 -9.16
N SER A 75 2.27 -0.75 -10.47
CA SER A 75 3.34 -1.16 -11.41
C SER A 75 4.52 -0.19 -11.38
N LEU A 76 4.26 1.12 -11.35
CA LEU A 76 5.31 2.13 -11.22
C LEU A 76 6.05 1.99 -9.90
N TRP A 77 5.32 1.77 -8.81
CA TRP A 77 5.90 1.48 -7.50
C TRP A 77 6.86 0.29 -7.56
N ASN A 78 6.41 -0.84 -8.13
CA ASN A 78 7.25 -2.04 -8.22
C ASN A 78 8.48 -1.81 -9.10
N ILE A 79 8.35 -1.10 -10.22
CA ILE A 79 9.50 -0.78 -11.08
C ILE A 79 10.52 0.08 -10.33
N LEU A 80 10.05 1.06 -9.56
CA LEU A 80 10.92 1.97 -8.83
C LEU A 80 11.59 1.28 -7.64
N ILE A 81 10.85 0.56 -6.81
CA ILE A 81 11.37 0.00 -5.55
C ILE A 81 11.99 -1.39 -5.75
N ILE A 82 11.31 -2.28 -6.47
CA ILE A 82 11.75 -3.68 -6.67
C ILE A 82 12.61 -3.81 -7.93
N GLY A 83 12.31 -3.03 -8.97
CA GLY A 83 13.01 -3.06 -10.26
C GLY A 83 14.36 -2.34 -10.28
N GLY A 84 14.90 -1.95 -9.12
CA GLY A 84 16.23 -1.34 -9.01
C GLY A 84 16.28 0.15 -9.36
N GLY A 85 15.16 0.88 -9.32
CA GLY A 85 15.18 2.34 -9.48
C GLY A 85 15.76 3.03 -8.24
N LEU A 86 15.15 2.78 -7.09
CA LEU A 86 15.51 3.33 -5.79
C LEU A 86 15.42 2.22 -4.73
N SER A 87 16.57 1.83 -4.21
CA SER A 87 16.64 0.94 -3.04
C SER A 87 16.75 1.78 -1.77
N ILE A 88 15.93 1.46 -0.77
CA ILE A 88 16.00 2.07 0.56
C ILE A 88 16.15 0.91 1.54
N SER A 89 17.36 0.73 2.07
CA SER A 89 17.67 -0.40 2.95
C SER A 89 18.81 -0.09 3.90
N GLU A 90 19.13 -1.01 4.81
CA GLU A 90 20.27 -0.90 5.73
C GLU A 90 21.63 -1.11 5.04
N LYS A 91 21.63 -1.55 3.78
CA LYS A 91 22.85 -1.78 2.98
C LYS A 91 22.72 -1.16 1.59
N ALA A 92 23.87 -0.82 1.00
CA ALA A 92 23.92 -0.41 -0.39
C ALA A 92 23.51 -1.59 -1.29
N ASP A 93 22.70 -1.32 -2.30
CA ASP A 93 22.31 -2.29 -3.32
C ASP A 93 22.98 -1.92 -4.64
N GLU A 94 23.96 -2.72 -5.04
CA GLU A 94 24.78 -2.48 -6.24
C GLU A 94 23.97 -2.60 -7.55
N TYR A 95 22.77 -3.19 -7.50
CA TYR A 95 21.90 -3.35 -8.66
C TYR A 95 20.86 -2.23 -8.79
N SER A 96 20.86 -1.27 -7.87
CA SER A 96 19.95 -0.14 -7.87
C SER A 96 20.59 1.14 -8.45
N VAL A 97 19.83 1.90 -9.23
CA VAL A 97 20.28 3.19 -9.82
C VAL A 97 20.59 4.21 -8.73
N MET A 98 19.82 4.19 -7.65
CA MET A 98 20.05 5.00 -6.46
C MET A 98 19.79 4.15 -5.21
N THR A 99 20.67 4.26 -4.20
CA THR A 99 20.42 3.65 -2.89
C THR A 99 20.46 4.70 -1.79
N TYR A 100 19.44 4.68 -0.94
CA TYR A 100 19.44 5.40 0.33
C TYR A 100 19.70 4.40 1.45
N VAL A 101 20.83 4.55 2.14
CA VAL A 101 21.20 3.70 3.26
C VAL A 101 20.63 4.28 4.55
N LEU A 102 19.77 3.52 5.22
CA LEU A 102 19.18 3.91 6.49
C LEU A 102 20.19 3.74 7.62
N ASP A 103 20.49 4.83 8.32
CA ASP A 103 21.24 4.81 9.59
C ASP A 103 20.29 4.67 10.78
N SER A 104 19.42 3.64 10.73
CA SER A 104 18.52 3.31 11.84
C SER A 104 18.32 1.80 11.89
N LYS A 105 18.32 1.26 13.11
CA LYS A 105 18.08 -0.17 13.40
C LYS A 105 16.66 -0.43 13.90
N ASP A 106 15.84 0.61 13.98
CA ASP A 106 14.49 0.52 14.51
C ASP A 106 13.54 -0.04 13.43
N PHE A 107 12.91 -1.17 13.74
CA PHE A 107 11.96 -1.88 12.87
C PHE A 107 10.86 -0.98 12.30
N VAL A 108 10.44 0.04 13.03
CA VAL A 108 9.38 0.98 12.59
C VAL A 108 9.84 1.86 11.42
N PHE A 109 11.13 2.19 11.36
CA PHE A 109 11.70 3.04 10.31
C PHE A 109 12.22 2.22 9.13
N THR A 110 12.74 1.02 9.39
CA THR A 110 13.21 0.11 8.32
C THR A 110 12.08 -0.71 7.72
N GLY A 111 10.98 -0.88 8.46
CA GLY A 111 9.87 -1.78 8.11
C GLY A 111 10.12 -3.25 8.48
N GLY A 112 11.21 -3.53 9.21
CA GLY A 112 11.57 -4.88 9.62
C GLY A 112 11.88 -5.79 8.43
N GLU A 113 11.50 -7.05 8.52
CA GLU A 113 11.83 -8.07 7.50
C GLU A 113 11.13 -7.87 6.16
N PHE A 114 10.05 -7.07 6.13
CA PHE A 114 9.38 -6.71 4.88
C PHE A 114 10.08 -5.54 4.16
N GLY A 115 10.86 -4.75 4.89
CA GLY A 115 11.56 -3.59 4.36
C GLY A 115 10.71 -2.32 4.28
N ILE A 116 11.23 -1.31 3.60
CA ILE A 116 10.75 0.08 3.69
C ILE A 116 9.24 0.26 3.43
N GLU A 117 8.64 -0.62 2.65
CA GLU A 117 7.23 -0.59 2.27
C GLU A 117 6.25 -0.76 3.45
N SER A 118 6.71 -1.33 4.56
CA SER A 118 5.95 -1.43 5.82
C SER A 118 6.38 -0.42 6.89
N SER A 119 7.35 0.44 6.57
CA SER A 119 7.85 1.47 7.49
C SER A 119 6.83 2.60 7.74
N ILE A 120 7.06 3.37 8.80
CA ILE A 120 6.27 4.57 9.09
C ILE A 120 6.33 5.60 7.95
N ILE A 121 7.45 5.66 7.21
CA ILE A 121 7.61 6.58 6.07
C ILE A 121 6.64 6.18 4.94
N ALA A 122 6.54 4.89 4.64
CA ALA A 122 5.59 4.37 3.67
C ALA A 122 4.14 4.61 4.13
N LEU A 123 3.83 4.37 5.41
CA LEU A 123 2.50 4.67 5.99
C LEU A 123 2.10 6.14 5.79
N LEU A 124 3.01 7.08 6.03
CA LEU A 124 2.76 8.51 5.82
C LEU A 124 2.43 8.79 4.34
N GLY A 125 3.17 8.19 3.41
CA GLY A 125 2.89 8.27 1.98
C GLY A 125 1.48 7.75 1.64
N TYR A 126 1.11 6.58 2.17
CA TYR A 126 -0.23 6.01 1.96
C TYR A 126 -1.34 6.93 2.47
N ILE A 127 -1.15 7.53 3.64
CA ILE A 127 -2.11 8.47 4.25
C ILE A 127 -2.28 9.71 3.37
N VAL A 128 -1.17 10.32 2.91
CA VAL A 128 -1.22 11.54 2.08
C VAL A 128 -2.01 11.29 0.79
N VAL A 129 -1.71 10.20 0.08
CA VAL A 129 -2.40 9.86 -1.18
C VAL A 129 -3.87 9.54 -0.92
N THR A 130 -4.17 8.83 0.17
CA THR A 130 -5.56 8.52 0.57
C THR A 130 -6.35 9.79 0.86
N LEU A 131 -5.79 10.73 1.62
CA LEU A 131 -6.43 12.01 1.93
C LEU A 131 -6.64 12.85 0.67
N ALA A 132 -5.66 12.88 -0.24
CA ALA A 132 -5.78 13.57 -1.52
C ALA A 132 -6.95 13.01 -2.34
N ALA A 133 -7.05 11.69 -2.48
CA ALA A 133 -8.16 11.04 -3.18
C ALA A 133 -9.52 11.34 -2.53
N ILE A 134 -9.62 11.33 -1.19
CA ILE A 134 -10.85 11.70 -0.47
C ILE A 134 -11.24 13.16 -0.75
N CYS A 135 -10.29 14.08 -0.73
CA CYS A 135 -10.54 15.50 -1.05
C CYS A 135 -11.07 15.68 -2.48
N MET A 136 -10.50 14.95 -3.45
CA MET A 136 -10.95 14.97 -4.85
C MET A 136 -12.37 14.41 -5.00
N ILE A 137 -12.68 13.28 -4.35
CA ILE A 137 -14.03 12.71 -4.33
C ILE A 137 -15.05 13.72 -3.77
N LYS A 138 -14.75 14.35 -2.63
CA LYS A 138 -15.62 15.36 -2.02
C LYS A 138 -15.82 16.58 -2.89
N LYS A 139 -14.80 17.00 -3.63
CA LYS A 139 -14.90 18.13 -4.57
C LYS A 139 -15.83 17.78 -5.74
N LYS A 140 -15.74 16.58 -6.31
CA LYS A 140 -16.63 16.11 -7.38
C LYS A 140 -18.08 15.99 -6.91
N ALA A 141 -18.32 15.55 -5.67
CA ALA A 141 -19.68 15.40 -5.14
C ALA A 141 -20.40 16.73 -4.82
N LYS A 142 -19.67 17.86 -4.81
CA LYS A 142 -20.22 19.21 -4.60
C LYS A 142 -20.55 19.93 -5.91
N VAL A 143 -20.12 19.40 -7.05
CA VAL A 143 -20.40 19.90 -8.40
C VAL A 143 -21.63 19.17 -8.93
#